data_AF-A0A1S2LU52-F1
#
_entry.id   AF-A0A1S2LU52-F1
#
_cell.length_a   1.000
_cell.length_b   1.000
_cell.length_c   1.000
_cell.angle_alpha   90.00
_cell.angle_beta   90.00
_cell.angle_gamma   90.00
#
_symmetry.space_group_name_H-M   'P 1'
#
loop_
_entity.id
_entity.type
_entity.pdbx_description
1 polymer ?
#
loop_
_entity_poly.entity_id
_entity_poly.type
_entity_poly.pdbx_seq_one_letter_code
_entity_poly.pdbx_strand_id
1 'polypeptide(L)'
;MEFQNVYAPADGTYALKISYATPMDNASVALLINGEETVLTTPPTADWAIFNTKLIAVDLQEGDNSLLFTAQEGFVQIDYIEVLGEVGEEGLDEFVENPKTYDNGILLYALLALMFLGGFAATFLVRKRMAGNDLIE
;
A
#
# COMPACT_ATOMS: atom_id res chain seq x y z
N MET A 1 9.74 -6.35 13.83
CA MET A 1 10.29 -4.98 13.73
C MET A 1 9.18 -4.03 14.10
N GLU A 2 9.45 -3.04 14.93
CA GLU A 2 8.42 -2.13 15.44
C GLU A 2 8.81 -0.68 15.11
N PHE A 3 7.84 0.10 14.66
CA PHE A 3 7.92 1.53 14.45
C PHE A 3 6.93 2.22 15.37
N GLN A 4 7.45 3.06 16.25
CA GLN A 4 6.66 3.91 17.13
C GLN A 4 6.62 5.33 16.57
N ASN A 5 5.60 6.09 16.96
CA ASN A 5 5.43 7.50 16.57
C ASN A 5 5.31 7.66 15.05
N VAL A 6 4.58 6.76 14.40
CA VAL A 6 4.18 6.93 12.99
C VAL A 6 3.04 7.94 12.98
N TYR A 7 3.38 9.21 12.72
CA TYR A 7 2.45 10.33 12.84
C TYR A 7 1.52 10.46 11.62
N ALA A 8 0.22 10.59 11.88
CA ALA A 8 -0.79 10.97 10.90
C ALA A 8 -1.48 12.29 11.33
N PRO A 9 -1.63 13.28 10.43
CA PRO A 9 -2.25 14.57 10.78
C PRO A 9 -3.77 14.51 11.02
N ALA A 10 -4.43 13.43 10.60
CA ALA A 10 -5.86 13.18 10.79
C ALA A 10 -6.14 11.67 10.68
N ASP A 11 -7.27 11.22 11.22
CA ASP A 11 -7.80 9.88 10.97
C ASP A 11 -8.00 9.68 9.45
N GLY A 12 -7.54 8.56 8.90
CA GLY A 12 -7.75 8.26 7.48
C GLY A 12 -6.93 7.09 6.97
N THR A 13 -7.10 6.79 5.67
CA THR A 13 -6.34 5.77 4.98
C THR A 13 -5.10 6.38 4.34
N TYR A 14 -3.93 5.82 4.61
CA TYR A 14 -2.64 6.32 4.13
C TYR A 14 -1.94 5.30 3.25
N ALA A 15 -1.17 5.79 2.28
CA ALA A 15 -0.27 4.96 1.49
C ALA A 15 1.02 4.69 2.30
N LEU A 16 1.22 3.44 2.69
CA LEU A 16 2.45 2.98 3.34
C LEU A 16 3.33 2.25 2.33
N LYS A 17 4.53 2.78 2.08
CA LYS A 17 5.58 2.10 1.33
C LYS A 17 6.42 1.26 2.27
N ILE A 18 6.67 0.02 1.90
CA ILE A 18 7.49 -0.92 2.64
C ILE A 18 8.63 -1.37 1.73
N SER A 19 9.87 -1.14 2.13
CA SER A 19 11.05 -1.72 1.49
C SER A 19 11.36 -3.07 2.12
N TYR A 20 11.44 -4.12 1.30
CA TYR A 20 11.62 -5.48 1.78
C TYR A 20 12.46 -6.35 0.84
N ALA A 21 13.05 -7.41 1.39
CA ALA A 21 13.75 -8.45 0.65
C ALA A 21 13.37 -9.84 1.18
N THR A 22 13.14 -10.78 0.26
CA THR A 22 12.93 -12.21 0.53
C THR A 22 13.09 -13.03 -0.76
N PRO A 23 13.88 -14.11 -0.80
CA PRO A 23 13.95 -15.01 -1.95
C PRO A 23 12.85 -16.09 -1.95
N MET A 24 11.89 -16.02 -1.02
CA MET A 24 10.91 -17.08 -0.79
C MET A 24 9.58 -16.79 -1.50
N ASP A 25 9.02 -17.79 -2.17
CA ASP A 25 7.81 -17.62 -2.98
C ASP A 25 6.53 -17.33 -2.17
N ASN A 26 6.46 -17.79 -0.91
CA ASN A 26 5.26 -17.72 -0.07
C ASN A 26 5.49 -16.94 1.23
N ALA A 27 6.48 -16.03 1.27
CA ALA A 27 6.71 -15.27 2.48
C ALA A 27 5.59 -14.26 2.76
N SER A 28 5.28 -14.05 4.03
CA SER A 28 4.32 -13.06 4.50
C SER A 28 4.70 -12.46 5.85
N VAL A 29 4.17 -11.27 6.09
CA VAL A 29 4.38 -10.51 7.32
C VAL A 29 3.01 -10.15 7.89
N ALA A 30 2.81 -10.37 9.19
CA ALA A 30 1.69 -9.79 9.90
C ALA A 30 2.08 -8.35 10.32
N LEU A 31 1.29 -7.38 9.89
CA LEU A 31 1.39 -5.98 10.26
C LEU A 31 0.29 -5.68 11.27
N LEU A 32 0.67 -5.35 12.51
CA LEU A 32 -0.24 -4.88 13.53
C LEU A 32 -0.19 -3.35 13.54
N ILE A 33 -1.33 -2.71 13.28
CA ILE A 33 -1.51 -1.26 13.34
C ILE A 33 -2.34 -0.97 14.57
N ASN A 34 -1.75 -0.31 15.58
CA ASN A 34 -2.40 -0.06 16.87
C ASN A 34 -3.00 -1.34 17.51
N GLY A 35 -2.39 -2.50 17.24
CA GLY A 35 -2.82 -3.81 17.73
C GLY A 35 -3.79 -4.57 16.82
N GLU A 36 -4.32 -3.96 15.75
CA GLU A 36 -5.14 -4.66 14.76
C GLU A 36 -4.26 -5.27 13.66
N GLU A 37 -4.43 -6.57 13.42
CA GLU A 37 -3.60 -7.34 12.51
C GLU A 37 -4.12 -7.33 11.07
N THR A 38 -3.21 -7.09 10.12
CA THR A 38 -3.40 -7.31 8.69
C THR A 38 -2.25 -8.16 8.16
N VAL A 39 -2.56 -9.10 7.25
CA VAL A 39 -1.57 -9.96 6.61
C VAL A 39 -1.09 -9.35 5.30
N LEU A 40 0.22 -9.22 5.16
CA LEU A 40 0.88 -8.72 3.96
C LEU A 40 1.64 -9.86 3.28
N THR A 41 1.23 -10.20 2.07
CA THR A 41 2.03 -11.07 1.20
C THR A 41 3.25 -10.32 0.69
N THR A 42 4.39 -10.99 0.65
CA THR A 42 5.64 -10.43 0.13
C THR A 42 6.13 -11.28 -1.03
N PRO A 43 5.86 -10.86 -2.27
CA PRO A 43 6.38 -11.53 -3.46
C PRO A 43 7.89 -11.76 -3.36
N PRO A 44 8.41 -12.88 -3.91
CA PRO A 44 9.84 -13.14 -3.89
C PRO A 44 10.59 -12.02 -4.63
N THR A 45 11.54 -11.42 -3.93
CA THR A 45 12.68 -10.73 -4.51
C THR A 45 13.73 -11.74 -4.98
N ALA A 46 14.70 -11.31 -5.78
CA ALA A 46 15.71 -12.23 -6.32
C ALA A 46 16.65 -12.81 -5.25
N ASP A 47 17.01 -12.02 -4.24
CA ASP A 47 17.97 -12.40 -3.19
C ASP A 47 17.80 -11.47 -1.97
N TRP A 48 18.35 -11.84 -0.82
CA TRP A 48 18.35 -11.02 0.41
C TRP A 48 19.01 -9.64 0.24
N ALA A 49 19.91 -9.49 -0.74
CA ALA A 49 20.54 -8.19 -1.05
C ALA A 49 19.70 -7.32 -2.02
N ILE A 50 18.61 -7.84 -2.56
CA ILE A 50 17.78 -7.14 -3.56
C ILE A 50 16.47 -6.71 -2.91
N PHE A 51 16.35 -5.42 -2.66
CA PHE A 51 15.16 -4.83 -2.05
C PHE A 51 14.19 -4.34 -3.12
N ASN A 52 12.92 -4.71 -2.95
CA ASN A 52 11.80 -4.14 -3.68
C ASN A 52 10.93 -3.34 -2.73
N THR A 53 10.03 -2.53 -3.28
CA THR A 53 9.06 -1.77 -2.49
C THR A 53 7.65 -2.24 -2.77
N LYS A 54 6.84 -2.41 -1.73
CA LYS A 54 5.40 -2.64 -1.82
C LYS A 54 4.67 -1.45 -1.23
N LEU A 55 3.65 -0.94 -1.91
CA LEU A 55 2.74 0.04 -1.29
C LEU A 55 1.44 -0.64 -0.92
N ILE A 56 0.94 -0.29 0.27
CA ILE A 56 -0.33 -0.76 0.78
C ILE A 56 -1.12 0.43 1.34
N ALA A 57 -2.44 0.31 1.34
CA ALA A 57 -3.31 1.20 2.08
C ALA A 57 -3.40 0.72 3.54
N VAL A 58 -3.25 1.64 4.49
CA VAL A 58 -3.39 1.37 5.93
C VAL A 58 -4.22 2.44 6.59
N ASP A 59 -5.06 2.06 7.54
CA ASP A 59 -5.85 3.02 8.32
C ASP A 59 -5.03 3.50 9.52
N LEU A 60 -4.81 4.81 9.62
CA LEU A 60 -4.09 5.45 10.72
C LEU A 60 -5.03 6.38 11.48
N GLN A 61 -4.82 6.47 12.79
CA GLN A 61 -5.50 7.41 13.67
C GLN A 61 -4.72 8.73 13.72
N GLU A 62 -5.41 9.86 13.92
CA GLU A 62 -4.79 11.16 14.17
C GLU A 62 -3.79 11.07 15.32
N GLY A 63 -2.58 11.60 15.10
CA GLY A 63 -1.48 11.52 16.03
C GLY A 63 -0.56 10.32 15.79
N ASP A 64 0.01 9.80 16.87
CA ASP A 64 1.01 8.75 16.81
C ASP A 64 0.38 7.36 16.72
N ASN A 65 0.83 6.59 15.73
CA ASN A 65 0.45 5.19 15.54
C ASN A 65 1.64 4.26 15.82
N SER A 66 1.32 3.03 16.19
CA SER A 66 2.29 1.93 16.35
C SER A 66 2.11 0.93 15.22
N LEU A 67 3.21 0.62 14.52
CA LEU A 67 3.25 -0.36 13.45
C LEU A 67 4.24 -1.47 13.83
N LEU A 68 3.73 -2.68 14.05
CA LEU A 68 4.53 -3.85 14.40
C LEU A 68 4.47 -4.89 13.28
N PHE A 69 5.61 -5.16 12.67
CA PHE A 69 5.80 -6.21 11.67
C PHE A 69 6.33 -7.48 12.35
N THR A 70 5.62 -8.58 12.21
CA THR A 70 6.03 -9.91 12.69
C THR A 70 6.06 -10.92 11.55
N ALA A 71 7.02 -11.84 11.57
CA ALA A 71 7.06 -12.91 10.58
C ALA A 71 5.82 -13.79 10.73
N GLN A 72 5.17 -14.12 9.62
CA GLN A 72 4.03 -15.01 9.61
C GLN A 72 4.37 -16.31 8.86
N GLU A 73 4.66 -16.22 7.55
CA GLU A 73 5.17 -17.33 6.75
C GLU A 73 6.53 -16.98 6.15
N GLY A 74 7.46 -17.94 6.18
CA GLY A 74 8.83 -17.72 5.71
C GLY A 74 9.57 -16.62 6.47
N PHE A 75 10.52 -15.99 5.79
CA PHE A 75 11.30 -14.88 6.33
C PHE A 75 11.29 -13.71 5.36
N VAL A 76 11.16 -12.50 5.92
CA VAL A 76 11.20 -11.24 5.18
C VAL A 76 12.12 -10.30 5.93
N GLN A 77 13.06 -9.70 5.20
CA GLN A 77 13.85 -8.59 5.69
C GLN A 77 13.11 -7.29 5.38
N ILE A 78 12.75 -6.53 6.41
CA ILE A 78 12.22 -5.17 6.28
C ILE A 78 13.38 -4.21 6.46
N ASP A 79 13.50 -3.22 5.57
CA ASP A 79 14.54 -2.19 5.61
C ASP A 79 13.99 -0.89 6.20
N TYR A 80 13.02 -0.28 5.51
CA TYR A 80 12.35 0.93 5.95
C TYR A 80 10.87 0.94 5.59
N ILE A 81 10.15 1.84 6.24
CA ILE A 81 8.79 2.24 5.87
C ILE A 81 8.75 3.74 5.56
N GLU A 82 7.82 4.13 4.71
CA GLU A 82 7.57 5.54 4.40
C GLU A 82 6.06 5.76 4.23
N VAL A 83 5.51 6.72 4.99
CA VAL A 83 4.11 7.15 4.84
C VAL A 83 4.09 8.26 3.80
N LEU A 84 3.43 8.02 2.65
CA LEU A 84 3.45 8.96 1.52
C LEU A 84 2.33 10.01 1.56
N GLY A 85 1.28 9.76 2.34
CA GLY A 85 0.14 10.67 2.48
C GLY A 85 -1.20 9.93 2.54
N GLU A 86 -2.26 10.69 2.84
CA GLU A 86 -3.63 10.19 2.83
C GLU A 86 -4.07 9.88 1.40
N VAL A 87 -4.75 8.75 1.22
CA VAL A 87 -5.35 8.34 -0.05
C VAL A 87 -6.83 8.64 0.01
N GLY A 88 -7.32 9.53 -0.85
CA GLY A 88 -8.76 9.75 -1.01
C GLY A 88 -9.46 8.51 -1.56
N GLU A 89 -10.77 8.37 -1.34
CA GLU A 89 -11.54 7.16 -1.68
C GLU A 89 -11.40 6.70 -3.15
N GLU A 90 -11.15 7.62 -4.09
CA GLU A 90 -10.93 7.30 -5.51
C GLU A 90 -9.55 6.69 -5.80
N GLY A 91 -8.55 6.88 -4.92
CA GLY A 91 -7.20 6.33 -5.08
C GLY A 91 -7.03 4.89 -4.59
N LEU A 92 -8.02 4.35 -3.86
CA LEU A 92 -7.97 2.98 -3.33
C LEU A 92 -8.07 1.92 -4.44
N ASP A 93 -8.85 2.21 -5.48
CA ASP A 93 -9.01 1.39 -6.69
C ASP A 93 -7.74 1.39 -7.58
N GLU A 94 -6.73 2.20 -7.26
CA GLU A 94 -5.50 2.34 -8.04
C GLU A 94 -4.31 1.57 -7.45
N PHE A 95 -4.42 1.02 -6.24
CA PHE A 95 -3.46 0.04 -5.68
C PHE A 95 -3.61 -1.36 -6.30
N VAL A 96 -4.05 -1.45 -7.56
CA VAL A 96 -4.11 -2.73 -8.26
C VAL A 96 -2.68 -3.21 -8.49
N GLU A 97 -2.27 -4.18 -7.68
CA GLU A 97 -1.02 -4.91 -7.88
C GLU A 97 -0.97 -5.45 -9.31
N ASN A 98 0.07 -5.09 -10.06
CA ASN A 98 0.31 -5.72 -11.34
C ASN A 98 0.66 -7.19 -11.07
N PRO A 99 -0.14 -8.16 -11.51
CA PRO A 99 0.11 -9.57 -11.18
C PRO A 99 1.41 -10.14 -11.77
N LYS A 100 2.08 -9.41 -12.68
CA LYS A 100 3.37 -9.81 -13.27
C LYS A 100 4.59 -9.27 -12.55
N THR A 101 4.51 -8.05 -12.01
CA THR A 101 5.65 -7.39 -11.37
C THR A 101 5.43 -7.20 -9.87
N TYR A 102 4.20 -7.42 -9.40
CA TYR A 102 3.71 -7.18 -8.04
C TYR A 102 3.91 -5.74 -7.52
N ASP A 103 4.38 -4.85 -8.38
CA ASP A 103 4.34 -3.40 -8.19
C ASP A 103 2.94 -2.87 -8.51
N ASN A 104 2.56 -1.75 -7.89
CA ASN A 104 1.23 -1.14 -8.03
C ASN A 104 1.00 -0.37 -9.34
N GLY A 105 1.60 -0.83 -10.45
CA GLY A 105 1.40 -0.27 -11.79
C GLY A 105 1.85 1.19 -11.97
N ILE A 106 1.68 1.73 -13.19
CA ILE A 106 2.07 3.11 -13.56
C ILE A 106 1.09 4.17 -13.01
N LEU A 107 -0.18 3.82 -12.78
CA LEU A 107 -1.20 4.77 -12.30
C LEU A 107 -0.90 5.28 -10.89
N LEU A 108 -0.45 4.41 -9.97
CA LEU A 108 -0.12 4.85 -8.61
C LEU A 108 1.06 5.83 -8.58
N TYR A 109 2.08 5.62 -9.42
CA TYR A 109 3.18 6.60 -9.57
C TYR A 109 2.70 7.93 -10.16
N ALA A 110 1.70 7.91 -11.04
CA ALA A 110 1.10 9.13 -11.58
C ALA A 110 0.26 9.87 -10.52
N LEU A 111 -0.47 9.15 -9.65
CA LEU A 111 -1.22 9.72 -8.54
C LEU A 111 -0.27 10.33 -7.48
N LEU A 112 0.82 9.64 -7.15
CA LEU A 112 1.88 10.19 -6.29
C LEU A 112 2.49 11.46 -6.91
N ALA A 113 2.81 11.45 -8.20
CA ALA A 113 3.32 12.66 -8.87
C ALA A 113 2.33 13.84 -8.79
N LEU A 114 1.03 13.56 -8.87
CA LEU A 114 -0.02 14.57 -8.69
C LEU A 114 -0.13 15.07 -7.24
N MET A 115 0.03 14.19 -6.25
CA MET A 115 0.08 14.58 -4.82
C MET A 115 1.28 15.47 -4.50
N PHE A 116 2.44 15.27 -5.16
CA PHE A 116 3.61 16.15 -5.02
C PHE A 116 3.49 17.48 -5.81
N LEU A 117 2.70 17.51 -6.89
CA LEU A 117 2.53 18.70 -7.74
C LEU A 117 1.39 19.63 -7.28
N GLY A 118 0.40 19.10 -6.56
CA GLY A 118 -0.73 19.87 -6.05
C GLY A 118 -1.00 19.49 -4.61
N GLY A 119 -0.60 20.37 -3.68
CA GLY A 119 -1.09 20.27 -2.32
C GLY A 119 -2.63 20.22 -2.33
N PHE A 120 -3.17 19.12 -1.81
CA PHE A 120 -4.59 18.85 -1.60
C PHE A 120 -5.46 18.60 -2.87
N ALA A 121 -6.12 17.43 -2.83
CA ALA A 121 -7.29 17.01 -3.62
C ALA A 121 -7.09 16.81 -5.14
N ALA A 122 -6.84 15.56 -5.54
CA ALA A 122 -7.19 15.09 -6.88
C ALA A 122 -8.48 14.25 -6.77
N THR A 123 -9.62 14.87 -7.07
CA THR A 123 -10.87 14.16 -7.36
C THR A 123 -10.86 13.78 -8.84
N PHE A 124 -10.73 12.48 -9.15
CA PHE A 124 -10.98 11.91 -10.46
C PHE A 124 -12.35 11.22 -10.51
N LEU A 125 -13.32 11.97 -11.02
CA LEU A 125 -14.61 11.46 -11.49
C LEU A 125 -14.39 10.47 -12.66
N VAL A 126 -14.09 9.20 -12.37
CA VAL A 126 -14.09 8.14 -13.38
C VAL A 126 -15.54 7.73 -13.64
N ARG A 127 -16.15 8.32 -14.65
CA ARG A 127 -17.43 7.83 -15.18
C ARG A 127 -17.20 6.47 -15.83
N LYS A 128 -17.34 5.39 -15.07
CA LYS A 128 -17.45 4.02 -15.57
C LYS A 128 -18.60 3.97 -16.56
N ARG A 129 -18.32 3.85 -17.86
CA ARG A 129 -19.34 3.50 -18.85
C ARG A 129 -19.74 2.06 -18.58
N MET A 130 -20.79 1.86 -17.80
CA MET A 130 -21.39 0.54 -17.61
C MET A 130 -21.97 0.11 -18.96
N ALA A 131 -21.35 -0.92 -19.55
CA ALA A 131 -22.04 -1.76 -20.51
C ALA A 131 -22.94 -2.70 -19.70
N GLY A 132 -24.24 -2.45 -19.75
CA GLY A 132 -25.31 -3.38 -19.35
C GLY A 132 -26.50 -3.09 -20.27
N ASN A 133 -26.68 -3.88 -21.32
CA ASN A 133 -27.40 -5.17 -21.42
C ASN A 133 -28.87 -4.94 -21.82
N ASP A 134 -29.16 -5.31 -23.07
CA ASP A 134 -30.40 -5.75 -23.72
C ASP A 134 -31.77 -5.23 -23.23
N LEU A 135 -32.59 -4.72 -24.16
CA LEU A 135 -33.74 -5.41 -24.80
C LEU A 135 -34.70 -4.41 -25.51
N ILE A 136 -35.41 -4.92 -26.54
CA ILE A 136 -36.63 -4.41 -27.24
C ILE A 136 -36.37 -3.24 -28.22
N GLU A 137 -36.64 -3.28 -29.53
CA GLU A 137 -37.76 -3.86 -30.33
C GLU A 137 -37.33 -4.78 -31.48
#